data_AF-A0A535JPS2-F1
#
_entry.id   AF-A0A535JPS2-F1
#
_cell.length_a   1.000
_cell.length_b   1.000
_cell.length_c   1.000
_cell.angle_alpha   90.00
_cell.angle_beta   90.00
_cell.angle_gamma   90.00
#
_symmetry.space_group_name_H-M   'P 1'
#
loop_
_entity.id
_entity.type
_entity.pdbx_description
1 polymer ?
#
loop_
_entity_poly.entity_id
_entity_poly.type
_entity_poly.pdbx_seq_one_letter_code
_entity_poly.pdbx_strand_id
1 'polypeptide(L)'
;VRDLRRAGFSDTMIEALRGDTLERSRPTYKVVDTCAAEFEAATPYYYSCWEEETESAAVDARTSLVIGSGPIRIGQGIEFDYCSVHAAWSLRQAGVRAVLVNSNP
;
A
#
# COMPACT_ATOMS: atom_id res chain seq x y z
N VAL A 1 -16.60 6.63 -13.32
CA VAL A 1 -15.91 6.44 -12.02
C VAL A 1 -14.70 5.54 -12.16
N ARG A 2 -14.84 4.30 -12.65
CA ARG A 2 -13.72 3.36 -12.86
C ARG A 2 -12.57 3.99 -13.66
N ASP A 3 -12.87 4.65 -14.78
CA ASP A 3 -11.83 5.30 -15.61
C ASP A 3 -11.13 6.46 -14.90
N LEU A 4 -11.86 7.23 -14.08
CA LEU A 4 -11.28 8.31 -13.28
C LEU A 4 -10.35 7.76 -12.18
N ARG A 5 -10.76 6.68 -11.50
CA ARG A 5 -9.92 5.96 -10.54
C ARG A 5 -8.66 5.42 -11.21
N ARG A 6 -8.76 4.80 -12.40
CA ARG A 6 -7.63 4.35 -13.23
C ARG A 6 -6.70 5.49 -13.63
N ALA A 7 -7.24 6.68 -13.90
CA ALA A 7 -6.46 7.88 -14.18
C ALA A 7 -5.83 8.54 -12.92
N GLY A 8 -6.02 7.95 -11.73
CA GLY A 8 -5.38 8.42 -10.48
C GLY A 8 -6.20 9.42 -9.67
N PHE A 9 -7.46 9.69 -10.04
CA PHE A 9 -8.32 10.55 -9.24
C PHE A 9 -8.74 9.84 -7.95
N SER A 10 -8.60 10.53 -6.81
CA SER A 10 -9.12 10.04 -5.53
C SER A 10 -10.64 10.12 -5.49
N ASP A 11 -11.27 9.31 -4.63
CA ASP A 11 -12.72 9.37 -4.43
C ASP A 11 -13.19 10.78 -4.07
N THR A 12 -12.45 11.50 -3.22
CA THR A 12 -12.75 12.90 -2.87
C THR A 12 -12.71 13.84 -4.08
N MET A 13 -11.77 13.67 -5.00
CA MET A 13 -11.73 14.49 -6.23
C MET A 13 -12.93 14.19 -7.13
N ILE A 14 -13.31 12.92 -7.26
CA ILE A 14 -14.42 12.51 -8.11
C ILE A 14 -15.76 12.98 -7.49
N GLU A 15 -15.94 12.86 -6.18
CA GLU A 15 -17.09 13.37 -5.44
C GLU A 15 -17.22 14.89 -5.58
N ALA A 16 -16.11 15.62 -5.45
CA ALA A 16 -16.11 17.08 -5.63
C ALA A 16 -16.53 17.50 -7.06
N LEU A 17 -16.15 16.73 -8.08
CA LEU A 17 -16.54 16.99 -9.47
C LEU A 17 -17.99 16.61 -9.78
N ARG A 18 -18.52 15.55 -9.15
CA ARG A 18 -19.89 15.06 -9.42
C ARG A 18 -20.96 15.71 -8.55
N GLY A 19 -20.61 16.15 -7.34
CA GLY A 19 -21.54 16.71 -6.36
C GLY A 19 -22.35 15.66 -5.58
N ASP A 20 -21.98 14.38 -5.66
CA ASP A 20 -22.60 13.27 -4.92
C ASP A 20 -21.55 12.34 -4.32
N THR A 21 -21.96 11.56 -3.31
CA THR A 21 -21.10 10.59 -2.62
C THR A 21 -20.93 9.32 -3.46
N LEU A 22 -19.72 8.76 -3.46
CA LEU A 22 -19.42 7.52 -4.18
C LEU A 22 -19.57 6.29 -3.29
N GLU A 23 -19.98 5.20 -3.92
CA GLU A 23 -19.76 3.87 -3.34
C GLU A 23 -18.26 3.56 -3.30
N ARG A 24 -17.79 3.13 -2.14
CA ARG A 24 -16.38 2.75 -1.94
C ARG A 24 -16.10 1.43 -2.64
N SER A 25 -15.08 1.42 -3.48
CA SER A 25 -14.51 0.18 -4.03
C SER A 25 -13.12 -0.07 -3.46
N ARG A 26 -12.67 -1.32 -3.53
CA ARG A 26 -11.31 -1.69 -3.13
C ARG A 26 -10.39 -1.62 -4.35
N PRO A 27 -9.18 -1.03 -4.23
CA PRO A 27 -8.20 -1.13 -5.28
C PRO A 27 -7.67 -2.57 -5.40
N THR A 28 -7.03 -2.86 -6.53
CA THR A 28 -6.24 -4.08 -6.72
C THR A 28 -4.80 -3.81 -6.31
N TYR A 29 -4.07 -4.86 -5.92
CA TYR A 29 -2.64 -4.77 -5.61
C TYR A 29 -1.85 -5.64 -6.58
N LYS A 30 -0.80 -5.07 -7.18
CA LYS A 30 0.08 -5.73 -8.15
C LYS A 30 1.47 -5.91 -7.57
N VAL A 31 2.16 -6.99 -7.93
CA VAL A 31 3.52 -7.28 -7.47
C VAL A 31 4.55 -6.54 -8.31
N VAL A 32 5.66 -6.15 -7.70
CA VAL A 32 6.85 -5.66 -8.39
C VAL A 32 7.81 -6.84 -8.58
N ASP A 33 7.97 -7.29 -9.82
CA ASP A 33 8.68 -8.53 -10.17
C ASP A 33 10.01 -8.32 -10.92
N THR A 34 10.33 -7.08 -11.30
CA THR A 34 11.49 -6.67 -12.13
C THR A 34 11.53 -7.18 -13.57
N CYS A 35 10.56 -8.01 -13.99
CA CYS A 35 10.55 -8.71 -15.28
C CYS A 35 9.21 -8.64 -16.02
N ALA A 36 8.28 -7.78 -15.58
CA ALA A 36 6.97 -7.57 -16.21
C ALA A 36 6.18 -8.88 -16.38
N ALA A 37 6.09 -9.65 -15.31
CA ALA A 37 5.43 -10.95 -15.21
C ALA A 37 5.99 -12.07 -16.10
N GLU A 38 7.22 -11.94 -16.64
CA GLU A 38 7.89 -13.06 -17.31
C GLU A 38 8.09 -14.24 -16.33
N PHE A 39 8.37 -13.94 -15.07
CA PHE A 39 8.57 -14.92 -14.00
C PHE A 39 7.80 -14.53 -12.73
N GLU A 40 7.46 -15.54 -11.91
CA GLU A 40 6.84 -15.31 -10.60
C GLU A 40 7.81 -14.65 -9.62
N ALA A 41 7.38 -13.56 -8.99
CA ALA A 41 8.16 -12.88 -7.96
C ALA A 41 8.14 -13.68 -6.64
N ALA A 42 9.33 -13.91 -6.07
CA ALA A 42 9.45 -14.55 -4.76
C ALA A 42 9.16 -13.59 -3.59
N THR A 43 9.14 -12.27 -3.83
CA THR A 43 9.03 -11.26 -2.77
C THR A 43 7.68 -10.54 -2.79
N PRO A 44 7.07 -10.31 -1.62
CA PRO A 44 5.77 -9.65 -1.51
C PRO A 44 5.90 -8.11 -1.51
N TYR A 45 6.37 -7.52 -2.61
CA TYR A 45 6.47 -6.07 -2.79
C TYR A 45 5.38 -5.57 -3.74
N TYR A 46 4.48 -4.71 -3.26
CA TYR A 46 3.24 -4.37 -3.95
C TYR A 46 3.01 -2.88 -4.13
N TYR A 47 2.20 -2.53 -5.13
CA TYR A 47 1.59 -1.22 -5.29
C TYR A 47 0.09 -1.35 -5.61
N SER A 48 -0.70 -0.34 -5.25
CA SER A 48 -2.15 -0.33 -5.55
C SER A 48 -2.42 0.24 -6.94
N CYS A 49 -3.40 -0.33 -7.64
CA CYS A 49 -3.94 0.20 -8.89
C CYS A 49 -5.44 -0.12 -9.02
N TRP A 50 -6.04 0.24 -10.15
CA TRP A 50 -7.46 0.01 -10.44
C TRP A 50 -7.62 -0.91 -11.65
N GLU A 51 -7.13 -2.14 -11.52
CA GLU A 51 -7.23 -3.17 -12.55
C GLU A 51 -8.20 -4.29 -12.15
N GLU A 52 -8.22 -5.38 -12.93
CA GLU A 52 -9.19 -6.46 -12.78
C GLU A 52 -8.77 -7.47 -11.71
N GLU A 53 -7.47 -7.74 -11.61
CA GLU A 53 -6.94 -8.81 -10.77
C GLU A 53 -6.02 -8.29 -9.68
N THR A 54 -6.19 -8.82 -8.47
CA THR A 54 -5.29 -8.58 -7.34
C THR A 54 -4.32 -9.76 -7.19
N GLU A 55 -3.03 -9.45 -7.10
CA GLU A 55 -1.94 -10.42 -6.95
C GLU A 55 -1.48 -10.56 -5.49
N SER A 56 -1.94 -9.66 -4.62
CA SER A 56 -1.74 -9.80 -3.18
C SER A 56 -2.58 -10.97 -2.64
N ALA A 57 -1.93 -11.98 -2.09
CA ALA A 57 -2.62 -13.07 -1.42
C ALA A 57 -3.30 -12.60 -0.12
N ALA A 58 -4.45 -13.18 0.19
CA ALA A 58 -5.03 -13.08 1.52
C ALA A 58 -4.11 -13.78 2.53
N VAL A 59 -3.98 -13.20 3.72
CA VAL A 59 -3.09 -13.74 4.77
C VAL A 59 -3.94 -14.29 5.91
N ASP A 60 -3.83 -15.60 6.15
CA ASP A 60 -4.46 -16.28 7.30
C ASP A 60 -3.50 -16.32 8.51
N ALA A 61 -3.01 -15.14 8.91
CA ALA A 61 -2.11 -15.00 10.05
C ALA A 61 -2.42 -13.71 10.80
N ARG A 62 -2.12 -13.69 12.11
CA ARG A 62 -2.21 -12.47 12.92
C ARG A 62 -1.29 -11.41 12.30
N THR A 63 -1.89 -10.36 11.77
CA THR A 63 -1.21 -9.34 10.97
C THR A 63 -1.40 -7.97 11.61
N SER A 64 -0.37 -7.12 11.56
CA SER A 64 -0.41 -5.73 11.98
C SER A 64 0.18 -4.83 10.89
N LEU A 65 -0.51 -3.72 10.65
CA LEU A 65 -0.10 -2.70 9.69
C LEU A 65 0.87 -1.72 10.36
N VAL A 66 2.03 -1.52 9.76
CA VAL A 66 2.99 -0.47 10.12
C VAL A 66 2.87 0.62 9.05
N ILE A 67 2.47 1.82 9.46
CA ILE A 67 2.35 2.98 8.57
C ILE A 67 3.63 3.80 8.72
N GLY A 68 4.38 3.92 7.63
CA GLY A 68 5.60 4.72 7.57
C GLY A 68 5.31 6.22 7.59
N SER A 69 6.37 7.01 7.71
CA SER A 69 6.29 8.47 7.82
C SER A 69 5.95 9.19 6.50
N GLY A 70 6.11 8.53 5.35
CA GLY A 70 6.04 9.20 4.06
C GLY A 70 7.25 10.11 3.81
N PRO A 71 7.17 11.05 2.86
CA PRO A 71 8.31 11.86 2.43
C PRO A 71 8.95 12.65 3.58
N ILE A 72 10.28 12.67 3.62
CA ILE A 72 11.04 13.42 4.64
C ILE A 72 10.77 14.93 4.51
N ARG A 73 10.53 15.58 5.66
CA ARG A 73 10.31 17.03 5.79
C ARG A 73 10.98 17.57 7.05
N ILE A 74 11.13 18.89 7.16
CA ILE A 74 11.62 19.52 8.41
C ILE A 74 10.69 19.12 9.56
N GLY A 75 11.25 18.53 10.62
CA GLY A 75 10.49 17.98 11.75
C GLY A 75 9.92 16.57 11.54
N GLN A 76 10.17 15.96 10.38
CA GLN A 76 9.79 14.59 10.06
C GLN A 76 10.94 13.90 9.30
N GLY A 77 12.00 13.53 10.03
CA GLY A 77 13.21 12.96 9.47
C GLY A 77 13.30 11.44 9.56
N ILE A 78 14.54 10.95 9.49
CA ILE A 78 14.89 9.52 9.53
C ILE A 78 14.49 8.84 10.85
N GLU A 79 14.35 9.60 11.92
CA GLU A 79 13.95 9.10 13.24
C GLU A 79 12.61 8.34 13.19
N PHE A 80 11.68 8.76 12.32
CA PHE A 80 10.39 8.09 12.16
C PHE A 80 10.47 6.82 11.31
N ASP A 81 11.38 6.78 10.35
CA ASP A 81 11.64 5.57 9.56
C ASP A 81 12.32 4.49 10.43
N TYR A 82 13.27 4.91 11.27
CA TYR A 82 13.88 4.07 12.30
C TYR A 82 12.82 3.43 13.21
N CYS A 83 11.87 4.21 13.73
CA CYS A 83 10.76 3.68 14.53
C CYS A 83 9.93 2.64 13.77
N SER A 84 9.65 2.88 12.48
CA SER A 84 8.86 1.98 11.63
C SER A 84 9.57 0.64 11.41
N VAL A 85 10.88 0.67 11.16
CA VAL A 85 11.72 -0.54 11.05
C VAL A 85 11.72 -1.33 12.36
N HIS A 86 11.91 -0.66 13.49
CA HIS A 86 11.90 -1.30 14.81
C HIS A 86 10.53 -1.89 15.17
N ALA A 87 9.43 -1.24 14.79
CA ALA A 87 8.09 -1.78 14.96
C ALA A 87 7.91 -3.08 14.15
N ALA A 88 8.31 -3.09 12.88
CA ALA A 88 8.23 -4.28 12.04
C ALA A 88 9.08 -5.45 12.59
N TRP A 89 10.27 -5.16 13.09
CA TRP A 89 11.12 -6.16 13.76
C TRP A 89 10.50 -6.71 15.03
N SER A 90 9.95 -5.83 15.88
CA SER A 90 9.32 -6.23 17.14
C SER A 90 8.08 -7.12 16.89
N LEU A 91 7.26 -6.76 15.91
CA LEU A 91 6.11 -7.57 15.48
C LEU A 91 6.56 -8.96 15.01
N ARG A 92 7.59 -9.02 14.16
CA ARG A 92 8.15 -10.28 13.67
C ARG A 92 8.68 -11.15 14.81
N GLN A 93 9.40 -10.57 15.78
CA GLN A 93 9.90 -11.28 16.97
C GLN A 93 8.76 -11.83 17.84
N ALA A 94 7.63 -11.11 17.90
CA ALA A 94 6.42 -11.55 18.59
C ALA A 94 5.57 -12.56 17.80
N GLY A 95 6.04 -13.04 16.63
CA GLY A 95 5.29 -13.96 15.77
C GLY A 95 4.09 -13.32 15.07
N VAL A 96 4.02 -11.99 15.00
CA VAL A 96 2.99 -11.22 14.29
C VAL A 96 3.52 -10.80 12.93
N ARG A 97 2.75 -11.04 11.87
CA ARG A 97 3.12 -10.57 10.53
C ARG A 97 3.03 -9.04 10.48
N ALA A 98 4.13 -8.38 10.13
CA ALA A 98 4.13 -6.96 9.82
C ALA A 98 3.84 -6.74 8.32
N VAL A 99 2.93 -5.82 8.02
CA VAL A 99 2.72 -5.27 6.66
C VAL A 99 3.10 -3.80 6.71
N LEU A 100 4.10 -3.38 5.94
CA LEU A 100 4.56 -1.99 5.90
C LEU A 100 3.89 -1.25 4.73
N VAL A 101 3.41 -0.04 4.99
CA VAL A 101 2.97 0.90 3.96
C VAL A 101 3.76 2.18 4.12
N ASN A 102 4.58 2.52 3.13
CA ASN A 102 5.32 3.77 3.07
C ASN A 102 5.39 4.24 1.61
N SER A 103 5.57 5.55 1.42
CA SER A 103 5.74 6.17 0.11
C SER A 103 7.02 7.00 0.00
N ASN A 104 7.90 6.92 1.01
CA ASN A 104 9.25 7.44 0.92
C ASN A 104 10.13 6.43 0.15
N PRO A 105 10.73 6.82 -0.99
CA PRO A 105 11.59 5.93 -1.77
C PRO A 105 12.91 5.59 -1.06
#